data_AF-A0A415IIB9-F1
#
_entry.id   AF-A0A415IIB9-F1
#
_cell.length_a   1.000
_cell.length_b   1.000
_cell.length_c   1.000
_cell.angle_alpha   90.00
_cell.angle_beta   90.00
_cell.angle_gamma   90.00
#
_symmetry.space_group_name_H-M   'P 1'
#
loop_
_entity.id
_entity.type
_entity.pdbx_description
1 polymer ?
#
loop_
_entity_poly.entity_id
_entity_poly.type
_entity_poly.pdbx_seq_one_letter_code
_entity_poly.pdbx_strand_id
1 'polypeptide(L)'
;MRRRLYILLILLGSVLRVSAGLTPEEQTLRDSIFKIYHNMPADTVRVEYLRDMYQQNIRADWSIELVDSALKAARALGNGRLELMLSHEVFRYSQYRGDLPEMERRLAVLKECCYRQKSYEYYFSAWEAALDLQCSRGNIEYAILQAKQMKGDAEELGYEKGICTPYYNIGIYCPYSVFPFFAEERRSRDPCSK
;
A
#
# COMPACT_ATOMS: atom_id res chain seq x y z
N MET A 1 -28.56 20.41 36.46
CA MET A 1 -28.56 18.96 36.14
C MET A 1 -28.57 18.66 34.63
N ARG A 2 -29.44 19.29 33.82
CA ARG A 2 -29.55 19.02 32.36
C ARG A 2 -28.24 19.15 31.57
N ARG A 3 -27.43 20.20 31.80
CA ARG A 3 -26.15 20.44 31.09
C ARG A 3 -25.08 19.37 31.34
N ARG A 4 -25.02 18.80 32.56
CA ARG A 4 -24.08 17.71 32.89
C ARG A 4 -24.51 16.40 32.22
N LEU A 5 -25.80 16.19 32.04
CA LEU A 5 -26.37 15.02 31.36
C LEU A 5 -26.05 15.03 29.85
N TYR A 6 -26.08 16.20 29.21
CA TYR A 6 -25.65 16.35 27.81
C TYR A 6 -24.16 16.08 27.60
N ILE A 7 -23.30 16.57 28.49
CA ILE A 7 -21.85 16.31 28.43
C ILE A 7 -21.56 14.81 28.62
N LEU A 8 -22.26 14.16 29.56
CA LEU A 8 -22.18 12.71 29.77
C LEU A 8 -22.66 11.91 28.55
N LEU A 9 -23.74 12.33 27.88
CA LEU A 9 -24.23 11.65 26.67
C LEU A 9 -23.27 11.79 25.47
N ILE A 10 -22.62 12.95 25.31
CA ILE A 10 -21.61 13.18 24.25
C ILE A 10 -20.35 12.35 24.52
N LEU A 11 -19.92 12.26 25.79
CA LEU A 11 -18.83 11.40 26.20
C LEU A 11 -19.18 9.91 26.04
N LEU A 12 -20.39 9.48 26.40
CA LEU A 12 -20.82 8.09 26.25
C LEU A 12 -20.95 7.68 24.76
N GLY A 13 -21.42 8.60 23.90
CA GLY A 13 -21.49 8.40 22.46
C GLY A 13 -20.14 8.36 21.76
N SER A 14 -19.08 8.93 22.35
CA SER A 14 -17.72 8.86 21.81
C SER A 14 -16.94 7.61 22.24
N VAL A 15 -17.37 6.92 23.30
CA VAL A 15 -16.82 5.61 23.70
C VAL A 15 -17.48 4.45 22.95
N LEU A 16 -18.73 4.62 22.47
CA LEU A 16 -19.40 3.67 21.59
C LEU A 16 -18.87 3.77 20.15
N ARG A 17 -17.58 3.46 19.96
CA ARG A 17 -17.12 2.97 18.67
C ARG A 17 -17.74 1.59 18.50
N VAL A 18 -18.87 1.53 17.81
CA VAL A 18 -19.37 0.26 17.26
C VAL A 18 -18.31 -0.21 16.28
N SER A 19 -17.37 -1.03 16.78
CA SER A 19 -16.63 -1.94 15.93
C SER A 19 -17.71 -2.79 15.26
N ALA A 20 -17.91 -2.62 13.96
CA ALA A 20 -18.69 -3.57 13.18
C ALA A 20 -17.90 -4.89 13.23
N GLY A 21 -18.17 -5.71 14.25
CA GLY A 21 -17.64 -7.06 14.34
C GLY A 21 -18.17 -7.89 13.17
N LEU A 22 -17.48 -8.98 12.84
CA LEU A 22 -17.93 -9.89 11.80
C LEU A 22 -19.36 -10.33 12.08
N THR A 23 -20.19 -10.34 11.05
CA THR A 23 -21.49 -11.00 11.12
C THR A 23 -21.31 -12.51 11.30
N PRO A 24 -22.28 -13.24 11.87
CA PRO A 24 -22.20 -14.70 11.98
C PRO A 24 -21.97 -15.42 10.65
N GLU A 25 -22.51 -14.87 9.55
CA GLU A 25 -22.32 -15.39 8.19
C GLU A 25 -20.89 -15.19 7.70
N GLU A 26 -20.34 -13.98 7.85
CA GLU A 26 -18.94 -13.68 7.52
C GLU A 26 -17.97 -14.52 8.34
N GLN A 27 -18.26 -14.70 9.64
CA GLN A 27 -17.46 -15.57 10.50
C GLN A 27 -17.48 -17.01 9.99
N THR A 28 -18.68 -17.54 9.67
CA THR A 28 -18.82 -18.90 9.15
C THR A 28 -18.07 -19.08 7.83
N LEU A 29 -18.15 -18.10 6.92
CA LEU A 29 -17.43 -18.11 5.65
C LEU A 29 -15.92 -18.08 5.85
N ARG A 30 -15.42 -17.13 6.65
CA ARG A 30 -13.99 -17.01 7.01
C ARG A 30 -13.45 -18.31 7.57
N ASP A 31 -14.16 -18.89 8.54
CA ASP A 31 -13.71 -20.09 9.23
C ASP A 31 -13.74 -21.31 8.29
N SER A 32 -14.72 -21.38 7.39
CA SER A 32 -14.78 -22.41 6.34
C SER A 32 -13.60 -22.33 5.37
N ILE A 33 -13.26 -21.12 4.90
CA ILE A 33 -12.09 -20.89 4.04
C ILE A 33 -10.81 -21.34 4.74
N PHE A 34 -10.61 -20.93 5.99
CA PHE A 34 -9.44 -21.34 6.75
C PHE A 34 -9.43 -22.85 7.01
N LYS A 35 -10.57 -23.49 7.26
CA LYS A 35 -10.66 -24.95 7.41
C LYS A 35 -10.16 -25.67 6.16
N ILE A 36 -10.53 -25.22 4.97
CA ILE A 36 -10.04 -25.78 3.70
C ILE A 36 -8.53 -25.55 3.59
N TYR A 37 -8.08 -24.31 3.77
CA TYR A 37 -6.67 -23.93 3.70
C TYR A 37 -5.76 -24.79 4.61
N HIS A 38 -6.16 -25.04 5.86
CA HIS A 38 -5.35 -25.83 6.80
C HIS A 38 -5.31 -27.32 6.45
N ASN A 39 -6.26 -27.82 5.66
CA ASN A 39 -6.29 -29.20 5.18
C ASN A 39 -5.54 -29.39 3.85
N MET A 40 -5.10 -28.30 3.20
CA MET A 40 -4.33 -28.38 1.97
C MET A 40 -2.84 -28.67 2.25
N PRO A 41 -2.13 -29.35 1.31
CA PRO A 41 -0.69 -29.51 1.38
C PRO A 41 0.05 -28.18 1.49
N ALA A 42 1.22 -28.20 2.13
CA ALA A 42 2.05 -27.01 2.30
C ALA A 42 2.85 -26.67 1.04
N ASP A 43 2.15 -26.20 0.01
CA ASP A 43 2.73 -25.87 -1.30
C ASP A 43 2.21 -24.51 -1.83
N THR A 44 2.56 -24.19 -3.07
CA THR A 44 2.14 -22.95 -3.73
C THR A 44 0.65 -22.92 -4.03
N VAL A 45 0.00 -24.06 -4.26
CA VAL A 45 -1.44 -24.15 -4.54
C VAL A 45 -2.23 -23.67 -3.33
N ARG A 46 -1.79 -24.05 -2.13
CA ARG A 46 -2.38 -23.56 -0.88
C ARG A 46 -2.26 -22.05 -0.70
N VAL A 47 -1.15 -21.44 -1.13
CA VAL A 47 -0.97 -19.99 -1.09
C VAL A 47 -1.89 -19.29 -2.08
N GLU A 48 -1.96 -19.80 -3.31
CA GLU A 48 -2.81 -19.25 -4.37
C GLU A 48 -4.30 -19.36 -4.02
N TYR A 49 -4.72 -20.46 -3.37
CA TYR A 49 -6.08 -20.60 -2.85
C TYR A 49 -6.48 -19.46 -1.92
N LEU A 50 -5.65 -19.14 -0.91
CA LEU A 50 -5.98 -18.02 0.00
C LEU A 50 -5.96 -16.67 -0.70
N ARG A 51 -5.05 -16.47 -1.66
CA ARG A 51 -5.02 -15.26 -2.49
C ARG A 51 -6.34 -15.10 -3.25
N ASP A 52 -6.83 -16.17 -3.87
CA ASP A 52 -8.06 -16.13 -4.65
C ASP A 52 -9.28 -15.89 -3.75
N MET A 53 -9.30 -16.49 -2.55
CA MET A 53 -10.33 -16.21 -1.54
C MET A 53 -10.27 -14.76 -1.06
N TYR A 54 -9.08 -14.19 -0.87
CA TYR A 54 -8.90 -12.77 -0.56
C TYR A 54 -9.49 -11.88 -1.66
N GLN A 55 -9.14 -12.12 -2.94
CA GLN A 55 -9.63 -11.32 -4.06
C GLN A 55 -11.17 -11.33 -4.16
N GLN A 56 -11.79 -12.48 -3.93
CA GLN A 56 -13.25 -12.62 -3.93
C GLN A 56 -13.94 -11.86 -2.77
N ASN A 57 -13.22 -11.66 -1.66
CA ASN A 57 -13.75 -11.06 -0.44
C ASN A 57 -13.11 -9.72 -0.10
N ILE A 58 -12.43 -9.05 -1.05
CA ILE A 58 -11.58 -7.87 -0.81
C ILE A 58 -12.29 -6.69 -0.11
N ARG A 59 -13.63 -6.62 -0.21
CA ARG A 59 -14.44 -5.58 0.42
C ARG A 59 -14.72 -5.83 1.90
N ALA A 60 -14.56 -7.07 2.35
CA ALA A 60 -14.82 -7.45 3.73
C ALA A 60 -13.58 -7.17 4.59
N ASP A 61 -13.78 -6.54 5.75
CA ASP A 61 -12.68 -6.10 6.60
C ASP A 61 -11.80 -7.27 7.10
N TRP A 62 -12.39 -8.45 7.26
CA TRP A 62 -11.70 -9.68 7.67
C TRP A 62 -10.84 -10.31 6.57
N SER A 63 -11.03 -9.92 5.31
CA SER A 63 -10.32 -10.53 4.17
C SER A 63 -8.81 -10.33 4.20
N ILE A 64 -8.33 -9.26 4.86
CA ILE A 64 -6.90 -8.99 5.05
C ILE A 64 -6.18 -10.14 5.76
N GLU A 65 -6.87 -10.86 6.63
CA GLU A 65 -6.32 -12.03 7.32
C GLU A 65 -5.94 -13.15 6.35
N LEU A 66 -6.67 -13.29 5.24
CA LEU A 66 -6.41 -14.29 4.21
C LEU A 66 -5.09 -14.01 3.49
N VAL A 67 -4.89 -12.78 3.02
CA VAL A 67 -3.67 -12.40 2.30
C VAL A 67 -2.47 -12.30 3.23
N ASP A 68 -2.62 -11.86 4.48
CA ASP A 68 -1.53 -11.90 5.47
C ASP A 68 -1.11 -13.35 5.77
N SER A 69 -2.07 -14.30 5.82
CA SER A 69 -1.80 -15.72 5.99
C SER A 69 -1.11 -16.33 4.76
N ALA A 70 -1.58 -15.98 3.56
CA ALA A 70 -0.96 -16.38 2.30
C ALA A 70 0.50 -15.87 2.23
N LEU A 71 0.75 -14.62 2.62
CA LEU A 71 2.08 -14.01 2.64
C LEU A 71 3.03 -14.76 3.59
N LYS A 72 2.56 -15.11 4.80
CA LYS A 72 3.33 -15.94 5.74
C LYS A 72 3.67 -17.30 5.14
N ALA A 73 2.71 -17.95 4.48
CA ALA A 73 2.93 -19.22 3.82
C ALA A 73 3.92 -19.11 2.64
N ALA A 74 3.82 -18.07 1.81
CA ALA A 74 4.77 -17.82 0.72
C ALA A 74 6.21 -17.64 1.24
N ARG A 75 6.38 -16.89 2.34
CA ARG A 75 7.67 -16.73 3.03
C ARG A 75 8.21 -18.05 3.55
N ALA A 76 7.37 -18.86 4.19
CA ALA A 76 7.76 -20.17 4.70
C ALA A 76 8.21 -21.14 3.59
N LEU A 77 7.65 -21.00 2.39
CA LEU A 77 8.07 -21.75 1.20
C LEU A 77 9.35 -21.20 0.55
N GLY A 78 9.87 -20.05 1.00
CA GLY A 78 10.97 -19.34 0.33
C GLY A 78 10.61 -18.86 -1.08
N ASN A 79 9.31 -18.74 -1.41
CA ASN A 79 8.88 -18.36 -2.74
C ASN A 79 8.85 -16.84 -2.87
N GLY A 80 9.97 -16.27 -3.34
CA GLY A 80 10.12 -14.83 -3.51
C GLY A 80 9.00 -14.23 -4.37
N ARG A 81 8.74 -14.79 -5.56
CA ARG A 81 7.72 -14.26 -6.48
C ARG A 81 6.35 -14.11 -5.81
N LEU A 82 5.93 -15.13 -5.06
CA LEU A 82 4.68 -15.07 -4.31
C LEU A 82 4.75 -14.08 -3.13
N GLU A 83 5.87 -14.04 -2.39
CA GLU A 83 6.07 -13.06 -1.33
C GLU A 83 5.91 -11.63 -1.86
N LEU A 84 6.52 -11.33 -3.01
CA LEU A 84 6.51 -10.00 -3.62
C LEU A 84 5.09 -9.60 -4.05
N MET A 85 4.42 -10.48 -4.80
CA MET A 85 3.05 -10.28 -5.26
C MET A 85 2.09 -10.06 -4.08
N LEU A 86 2.16 -10.90 -3.05
CA LEU A 86 1.28 -10.80 -1.88
C LEU A 86 1.61 -9.58 -1.01
N SER A 87 2.89 -9.20 -0.89
CA SER A 87 3.26 -7.95 -0.21
C SER A 87 2.65 -6.73 -0.92
N HIS A 88 2.60 -6.75 -2.25
CA HIS A 88 1.93 -5.72 -3.03
C HIS A 88 0.40 -5.76 -2.87
N GLU A 89 -0.23 -6.93 -2.82
CA GLU A 89 -1.67 -7.04 -2.54
C GLU A 89 -2.06 -6.49 -1.17
N VAL A 90 -1.27 -6.78 -0.14
CA VAL A 90 -1.45 -6.21 1.20
C VAL A 90 -1.33 -4.68 1.18
N PHE A 91 -0.38 -4.13 0.42
CA PHE A 91 -0.32 -2.68 0.20
C PHE A 91 -1.60 -2.16 -0.48
N ARG A 92 -2.06 -2.81 -1.55
CA ARG A 92 -3.29 -2.41 -2.27
C ARG A 92 -4.53 -2.43 -1.38
N TYR A 93 -4.60 -3.33 -0.41
CA TYR A 93 -5.67 -3.30 0.59
C TYR A 93 -5.67 -2.00 1.40
N SER A 94 -4.51 -1.57 1.91
CA SER A 94 -4.40 -0.29 2.62
C SER A 94 -4.73 0.91 1.74
N GLN A 95 -4.34 0.87 0.46
CA GLN A 95 -4.73 1.85 -0.55
C GLN A 95 -6.26 1.89 -0.75
N TYR A 96 -6.92 0.74 -0.87
CA TYR A 96 -8.37 0.65 -1.01
C TYR A 96 -9.10 1.29 0.19
N ARG A 97 -8.55 1.14 1.40
CA ARG A 97 -9.08 1.78 2.62
C ARG A 97 -8.72 3.26 2.74
N GLY A 98 -7.83 3.76 1.89
CA GLY A 98 -7.28 5.11 2.00
C GLY A 98 -6.52 5.33 3.31
N ASP A 99 -5.95 4.28 3.91
CA ASP A 99 -5.21 4.37 5.17
C ASP A 99 -3.74 4.68 4.88
N LEU A 100 -3.44 5.98 4.76
CA LEU A 100 -2.11 6.47 4.39
C LEU A 100 -0.99 6.03 5.37
N PRO A 101 -1.12 6.13 6.71
CA PRO A 101 -0.12 5.58 7.62
C PRO A 101 0.16 4.09 7.40
N GLU A 102 -0.89 3.31 7.17
CA GLU A 102 -0.75 1.88 6.88
C GLU A 102 -0.07 1.66 5.51
N MET A 103 -0.41 2.44 4.49
CA MET A 103 0.24 2.40 3.18
C MET A 103 1.74 2.66 3.29
N GLU A 104 2.16 3.69 4.03
CA GLU A 104 3.58 4.02 4.22
C GLU A 104 4.33 2.88 4.92
N ARG A 105 3.70 2.27 5.94
CA ARG A 105 4.25 1.10 6.63
C ARG A 105 4.38 -0.11 5.70
N ARG A 106 3.36 -0.40 4.88
CA ARG A 106 3.38 -1.51 3.93
C ARG A 106 4.35 -1.26 2.77
N LEU A 107 4.53 0.00 2.37
CA LEU A 107 5.50 0.41 1.35
C LEU A 107 6.93 0.12 1.80
N ALA A 108 7.28 0.39 3.07
CA ALA A 108 8.58 0.05 3.62
C ALA A 108 8.87 -1.46 3.57
N VAL A 109 7.90 -2.29 3.95
CA VAL A 109 8.01 -3.76 3.86
C VAL A 109 8.16 -4.21 2.40
N LEU A 110 7.40 -3.61 1.50
CA LEU A 110 7.47 -3.92 0.07
C LEU A 110 8.84 -3.53 -0.52
N LYS A 111 9.42 -2.39 -0.11
CA LYS A 111 10.77 -1.96 -0.49
C LYS A 111 11.80 -3.05 -0.18
N GLU A 112 11.83 -3.51 1.07
CA GLU A 112 12.76 -4.56 1.50
C GLU A 112 12.61 -5.84 0.66
N CYS A 113 11.38 -6.25 0.42
CA CYS A 113 11.08 -7.44 -0.40
C CYS A 113 11.55 -7.27 -1.86
N CYS A 114 11.25 -6.13 -2.47
CA CYS A 114 11.65 -5.80 -3.85
C CYS A 114 13.17 -5.78 -4.01
N TYR A 115 13.88 -5.20 -3.05
CA TYR A 115 15.34 -5.12 -3.07
C TYR A 115 16.00 -6.50 -2.93
N ARG A 116 15.49 -7.37 -2.04
CA ARG A 116 15.98 -8.76 -1.95
C ARG A 116 15.79 -9.53 -3.26
N GLN A 117 14.69 -9.28 -3.95
CA GLN A 117 14.33 -10.02 -5.17
C GLN A 117 14.78 -9.34 -6.48
N LYS A 118 15.38 -8.14 -6.39
CA LYS A 118 15.78 -7.31 -7.54
C LYS A 118 14.65 -7.06 -8.54
N SER A 119 13.43 -6.90 -8.03
CA SER A 119 12.22 -6.62 -8.83
C SER A 119 11.51 -5.42 -8.25
N TYR A 120 11.59 -4.28 -8.94
CA TYR A 120 11.23 -2.97 -8.39
C TYR A 120 9.87 -2.43 -8.85
N GLU A 121 9.23 -3.08 -9.81
CA GLU A 121 7.99 -2.58 -10.42
C GLU A 121 6.88 -2.35 -9.39
N TYR A 122 6.65 -3.33 -8.51
CA TYR A 122 5.63 -3.20 -7.46
C TYR A 122 5.97 -2.11 -6.43
N TYR A 123 7.25 -1.91 -6.11
CA TYR A 123 7.66 -0.87 -5.16
C TYR A 123 7.39 0.52 -5.71
N PHE A 124 7.83 0.81 -6.93
CA PHE A 124 7.63 2.13 -7.52
C PHE A 124 6.16 2.42 -7.80
N SER A 125 5.37 1.42 -8.22
CA SER A 125 3.91 1.59 -8.37
C SER A 125 3.19 1.81 -7.04
N ALA A 126 3.64 1.17 -5.96
CA ALA A 126 3.08 1.42 -4.63
C ALA A 126 3.47 2.80 -4.08
N TRP A 127 4.72 3.24 -4.29
CA TRP A 127 5.17 4.56 -3.86
C TRP A 127 4.37 5.66 -4.57
N GLU A 128 4.16 5.49 -5.88
CA GLU A 128 3.29 6.34 -6.69
C GLU A 128 1.88 6.48 -6.08
N ALA A 129 1.24 5.36 -5.75
CA ALA A 129 -0.10 5.39 -5.15
C ALA A 129 -0.14 6.09 -3.78
N ALA A 130 0.94 6.01 -2.99
CA ALA A 130 1.04 6.74 -1.73
C ALA A 130 1.20 8.25 -1.97
N LEU A 131 1.97 8.66 -2.98
CA LEU A 131 2.11 10.06 -3.37
C LEU A 131 0.78 10.66 -3.82
N ASP A 132 -0.02 9.92 -4.60
CA ASP A 132 -1.34 10.38 -5.05
C ASP A 132 -2.27 10.65 -3.87
N LEU A 133 -2.29 9.75 -2.89
CA LEU A 133 -3.09 9.93 -1.69
C LEU A 133 -2.60 11.12 -0.86
N GLN A 134 -1.28 11.32 -0.73
CA GLN A 134 -0.70 12.49 -0.07
C GLN A 134 -1.14 13.79 -0.76
N CYS A 135 -1.03 13.84 -2.10
CA CYS A 135 -1.47 14.98 -2.89
C CYS A 135 -2.97 15.28 -2.71
N SER A 136 -3.82 14.25 -2.77
CA SER A 136 -5.27 14.40 -2.60
C SER A 136 -5.67 14.93 -1.21
N ARG A 137 -4.82 14.71 -0.20
CA ARG A 137 -5.01 15.22 1.17
C ARG A 137 -4.43 16.62 1.37
N GLY A 138 -3.82 17.21 0.34
CA GLY A 138 -3.21 18.53 0.39
C GLY A 138 -1.77 18.55 0.92
N ASN A 139 -1.13 17.39 1.11
CA ASN A 139 0.26 17.31 1.57
C ASN A 139 1.26 17.44 0.40
N ILE A 140 1.11 18.52 -0.38
CA ILE A 140 1.79 18.69 -1.68
C ILE A 140 3.31 18.80 -1.52
N GLU A 141 3.79 19.59 -0.56
CA GLU A 141 5.22 19.81 -0.33
C GLU A 141 5.92 18.51 0.08
N TYR A 142 5.26 17.71 0.92
CA TYR A 142 5.75 16.40 1.32
C TYR A 142 5.80 15.44 0.12
N ALA A 143 4.75 15.41 -0.71
CA ALA A 143 4.71 14.60 -1.91
C ALA A 143 5.83 14.98 -2.91
N ILE A 144 6.13 16.28 -3.07
CA ILE A 144 7.26 16.74 -3.90
C ILE A 144 8.60 16.23 -3.35
N LEU A 145 8.82 16.30 -2.04
CA LEU A 145 10.03 15.78 -1.43
C LEU A 145 10.17 14.26 -1.65
N GLN A 146 9.09 13.52 -1.44
CA GLN A 146 9.07 12.06 -1.61
C GLN A 146 9.28 11.65 -3.08
N ALA A 147 8.73 12.38 -4.05
CA ALA A 147 8.98 12.09 -5.47
C ALA A 147 10.42 12.34 -5.91
N LYS A 148 11.09 13.37 -5.36
CA LYS A 148 12.52 13.58 -5.59
C LYS A 148 13.35 12.41 -5.05
N GLN A 149 12.99 11.90 -3.88
CA GLN A 149 13.61 10.69 -3.32
C GLN A 149 13.35 9.47 -4.20
N MET A 150 12.11 9.28 -4.65
CA MET A 150 11.74 8.19 -5.54
C MET A 150 12.54 8.20 -6.86
N LYS A 151 12.76 9.38 -7.45
CA LYS A 151 13.64 9.50 -8.62
C LYS A 151 15.08 9.10 -8.29
N GLY A 152 15.65 9.63 -7.20
CA GLY A 152 17.03 9.32 -6.80
C GLY A 152 17.24 7.82 -6.61
N ASP A 153 16.32 7.16 -5.90
CA ASP A 153 16.34 5.70 -5.72
C ASP A 153 16.22 4.96 -7.07
N ALA A 154 15.38 5.44 -8.00
CA ALA A 154 15.23 4.83 -9.33
C ALA A 154 16.49 4.99 -10.19
N GLU A 155 17.16 6.14 -10.13
CA GLU A 155 18.42 6.42 -10.82
C GLU A 155 19.55 5.53 -10.29
N GLU A 156 19.68 5.40 -8.97
CA GLU A 156 20.68 4.53 -8.34
C GLU A 156 20.50 3.06 -8.77
N LEU A 157 19.25 2.63 -8.90
CA LEU A 157 18.89 1.27 -9.33
C LEU A 157 18.91 1.06 -10.85
N GLY A 158 19.10 2.12 -11.65
CA GLY A 158 19.00 2.07 -13.12
C GLY A 158 17.61 1.66 -13.62
N TYR A 159 16.54 1.94 -12.86
CA TYR A 159 15.18 1.54 -13.18
C TYR A 159 14.42 2.64 -13.91
N GLU A 160 14.55 2.69 -15.24
CA GLU A 160 14.05 3.77 -16.09
C GLU A 160 12.56 4.13 -15.88
N LYS A 161 11.68 3.12 -15.76
CA LYS A 161 10.23 3.36 -15.56
C LYS A 161 9.97 4.15 -14.29
N GLY A 162 10.69 3.86 -13.19
CA GLY A 162 10.55 4.57 -11.92
C GLY A 162 11.16 5.97 -11.91
N ILE A 163 12.01 6.32 -12.89
CA ILE A 163 12.55 7.67 -13.04
C ILE A 163 11.46 8.63 -13.55
N CYS A 164 10.57 8.16 -14.44
CA CYS A 164 9.54 9.00 -15.06
C CYS A 164 8.24 9.10 -14.23
N THR A 165 7.86 8.04 -13.54
CA THR A 165 6.60 7.92 -12.78
C THR A 165 6.33 9.07 -11.77
N PRO A 166 7.30 9.52 -10.94
CA PRO A 166 7.04 10.52 -9.90
C PRO A 166 6.57 11.87 -10.46
N TYR A 167 6.97 12.19 -11.70
CA TYR A 167 6.73 13.48 -12.34
C TYR A 167 5.38 13.58 -13.03
N TYR A 168 4.85 12.46 -13.50
CA TYR A 168 3.50 12.42 -14.06
C TYR A 168 2.48 12.84 -12.99
N ASN A 169 2.59 12.28 -11.78
CA ASN A 169 1.60 12.52 -10.73
C ASN A 169 1.72 13.91 -10.11
N ILE A 170 2.93 14.38 -9.82
CA ILE A 170 3.09 15.77 -9.36
C ILE A 170 2.62 16.77 -10.42
N GLY A 171 2.83 16.49 -11.71
CA GLY A 171 2.35 17.35 -12.79
C GLY A 171 0.83 17.48 -12.87
N ILE A 172 0.11 16.43 -12.50
CA ILE A 172 -1.37 16.44 -12.42
C ILE A 172 -1.84 17.30 -11.25
N TYR A 173 -1.23 17.14 -10.06
CA TYR A 173 -1.66 17.84 -8.85
C TYR A 173 -1.09 19.26 -8.72
N CYS A 174 0.01 19.55 -9.40
CA CYS A 174 0.78 20.77 -9.22
C CYS A 174 1.50 21.20 -10.52
N PRO A 175 0.76 21.67 -11.54
CA PRO A 175 1.33 21.99 -12.86
C PRO A 175 2.42 23.09 -12.81
N TYR A 176 2.39 23.96 -11.80
CA TYR A 176 3.36 25.06 -11.64
C TYR A 176 4.71 24.64 -11.03
N SER A 177 4.79 23.51 -10.31
CA SER A 177 6.04 23.03 -9.71
C SER A 177 6.86 22.12 -10.64
N VAL A 178 6.23 21.66 -11.72
CA VAL A 178 6.86 20.80 -12.74
C VAL A 178 7.73 21.60 -13.74
N PHE A 179 7.32 22.81 -14.09
CA PHE A 179 8.08 23.68 -15.03
C PHE A 179 9.48 24.08 -14.53
N PRO A 180 9.67 24.53 -13.27
CA PRO A 180 10.98 24.84 -12.72
C PRO A 180 11.89 23.61 -12.63
N PHE A 181 11.34 22.44 -12.32
CA PHE A 181 12.11 21.20 -12.18
C PHE A 181 12.64 20.68 -13.53
N PHE A 182 11.81 20.64 -14.58
CA PHE A 182 12.31 20.32 -15.93
C PHE A 182 13.29 21.37 -16.47
N ALA A 183 13.19 22.63 -16.03
CA ALA A 183 14.17 23.65 -16.37
C ALA A 183 15.52 23.43 -15.67
N GLU A 184 15.51 22.93 -14.43
CA GLU A 184 16.71 22.57 -13.66
C GLU A 184 17.37 21.28 -14.20
N GLU A 185 16.55 20.31 -14.62
CA GLU A 185 16.94 19.06 -15.29
C GLU A 185 17.60 19.29 -16.67
N ARG A 186 17.07 20.24 -17.44
CA ARG A 186 17.68 20.66 -18.72
C ARG A 186 19.03 21.34 -18.49
N ARG A 187 19.16 22.09 -17.38
CA ARG A 187 20.38 22.78 -16.98
C ARG A 187 21.46 21.83 -16.44
N SER A 188 21.10 20.74 -15.76
CA SER A 188 22.05 19.74 -15.25
C SER A 188 22.55 18.76 -16.32
N ARG A 189 21.82 18.62 -17.42
CA ARG A 189 22.21 17.79 -18.59
C ARG A 189 22.94 18.55 -19.69
N ASP A 190 23.09 19.87 -19.58
CA ASP A 190 23.90 20.67 -20.51
C ASP A 190 25.37 20.71 -20.04
N PRO A 191 26.31 20.01 -20.69
CA PRO A 191 27.73 20.06 -20.33
C PRO A 191 28.39 21.43 -20.57
N CYS A 192 27.67 22.39 -21.15
CA CYS A 192 28.15 23.73 -21.49
C CYS A 192 27.68 24.86 -20.54
N SER A 193 27.01 24.57 -19.41
CA SER A 193 26.50 25.63 -18.52
C SER A 193 27.38 25.94 -17.29
N LYS A 194 28.70 25.69 -17.35
CA LYS A 194 29.67 26.21 -16.39
C LYS A 194 30.53 27.29 -17.02
#